data_AF-A0A1H4Q814-F1
#
_entry.id   AF-A0A1H4Q814-F1
#
_cell.length_a   1.000
_cell.length_b   1.000
_cell.length_c   1.000
_cell.angle_alpha   90.00
_cell.angle_beta   90.00
_cell.angle_gamma   90.00
#
_symmetry.space_group_name_H-M   'P 1'
#
loop_
_entity.id
_entity.type
_entity.pdbx_description
1 polymer ?
#
loop_
_entity_poly.entity_id
_entity_poly.type
_entity_poly.pdbx_seq_one_letter_code
_entity_poly.pdbx_strand_id
1 'polypeptide(L)'
;MQERTIEFEEPVIQDESQQALRAATERAERAEAELAKLRASQHTAQHSVAEMDLKQPPSPSTARNSDALAEAPLERGSADEGGEHELRKDPMMATLLDALVEGNDVGHYGRLVFAMVARHFLPHDEVLAWLTKDPDFTEAQARAMLQQVEGRDYTPPKRERLIQWQAEQEFQFIDAADPDSGNLYRNLKFPNEIYEHIEHYQEAKAEVA
;
A
#
# COMPACT_ATOMS: atom_id res chain seq x y z
N MET A 1 3.16 -2.95 -93.52
CA MET A 1 2.36 -3.25 -92.31
C MET A 1 3.26 -2.93 -91.13
N GLN A 2 2.90 -1.94 -90.30
CA GLN A 2 3.71 -1.53 -89.14
C GLN A 2 3.27 -2.35 -87.94
N GLU A 3 4.18 -3.18 -87.43
CA GLU A 3 3.99 -3.93 -86.19
C GLU A 3 4.17 -2.95 -85.02
N ARG A 4 3.07 -2.58 -84.35
CA ARG A 4 3.09 -1.86 -83.08
C ARG A 4 3.31 -2.88 -81.97
N THR A 5 4.52 -2.90 -81.40
CA THR A 5 4.79 -3.53 -80.11
C THR A 5 4.04 -2.75 -79.04
N ILE A 6 3.10 -3.41 -78.37
CA ILE A 6 2.43 -2.88 -77.18
C ILE A 6 3.24 -3.39 -75.98
N GLU A 7 4.03 -2.50 -75.39
CA GLU A 7 4.67 -2.74 -74.10
C GLU A 7 3.58 -2.64 -73.01
N PHE A 8 3.30 -3.76 -72.34
CA PHE A 8 2.46 -3.79 -71.15
C PHE A 8 3.34 -3.44 -69.94
N GLU A 9 3.18 -2.23 -69.42
CA GLU A 9 3.74 -1.81 -68.15
C GLU A 9 2.90 -2.47 -67.03
N GLU A 10 3.47 -3.47 -66.36
CA GLU A 10 2.84 -4.11 -65.19
C GLU A 10 2.83 -3.12 -64.01
N PRO A 11 1.71 -2.98 -63.27
CA PRO A 11 1.65 -2.03 -62.18
C PRO A 11 2.41 -2.56 -60.95
N VAL A 12 3.38 -1.77 -60.49
CA VAL A 12 4.09 -1.93 -59.21
C VAL A 12 3.08 -1.74 -58.07
N ILE A 13 2.39 -2.81 -57.66
CA ILE A 13 1.43 -2.80 -56.53
C ILE A 13 1.99 -3.54 -55.29
N GLN A 14 3.15 -4.19 -55.41
CA GLN A 14 3.74 -4.96 -54.32
C GLN A 14 4.44 -4.13 -53.24
N ASP A 15 4.81 -2.88 -53.50
CA ASP A 15 5.65 -2.10 -52.58
C ASP A 15 4.85 -1.39 -51.46
N GLU A 16 3.73 -0.74 -51.80
CA GLU A 16 2.90 -0.02 -50.81
C GLU A 16 2.27 -0.94 -49.76
N SER A 17 1.81 -2.13 -50.16
CA SER A 17 1.22 -3.09 -49.23
C SER A 17 2.24 -3.66 -48.25
N GLN A 18 3.48 -3.90 -48.70
CA GLN A 18 4.59 -4.30 -47.83
C GLN A 18 5.06 -3.16 -46.93
N GLN A 19 5.09 -1.93 -47.44
CA GLN A 19 5.46 -0.76 -46.66
C GLN A 19 4.40 -0.45 -45.58
N ALA A 20 3.11 -0.59 -45.91
CA ALA A 20 2.01 -0.48 -44.97
C ALA A 20 2.05 -1.58 -43.91
N LEU A 21 2.37 -2.82 -44.29
CA LEU A 21 2.52 -3.93 -43.35
C LEU A 21 3.69 -3.69 -42.39
N ARG A 22 4.86 -3.24 -42.88
CA ARG A 22 6.01 -2.90 -42.02
C ARG A 22 5.69 -1.76 -41.05
N ALA A 23 5.00 -0.70 -41.53
CA ALA A 23 4.59 0.41 -40.68
C ALA A 23 3.56 0.00 -39.62
N ALA A 24 2.68 -0.95 -39.94
CA ALA A 24 1.73 -1.50 -38.97
C ALA A 24 2.44 -2.35 -37.89
N THR A 25 3.40 -3.19 -38.29
CA THR A 25 4.20 -4.00 -37.36
C THR A 25 5.02 -3.13 -36.42
N GLU A 26 5.69 -2.08 -36.93
CA GLU A 26 6.51 -1.20 -36.09
C GLU A 26 5.68 -0.42 -35.07
N ARG A 27 4.43 -0.04 -35.42
CA ARG A 27 3.50 0.56 -34.45
C ARG A 27 3.03 -0.43 -33.39
N ALA A 28 2.80 -1.68 -33.76
CA ALA A 28 2.44 -2.74 -32.81
C ALA A 28 3.58 -2.97 -31.81
N GLU A 29 4.82 -3.11 -32.30
CA GLU A 29 6.00 -3.29 -31.43
C GLU A 29 6.23 -2.09 -30.49
N ARG A 30 6.05 -0.85 -30.96
CA ARG A 30 6.13 0.34 -30.10
C ARG A 30 5.04 0.37 -29.03
N ALA A 31 3.81 -0.03 -29.37
CA ALA A 31 2.72 -0.09 -28.41
C ALA A 31 2.96 -1.19 -27.35
N GLU A 32 3.50 -2.34 -27.76
CA GLU A 32 3.89 -3.42 -26.85
C GLU A 32 5.05 -3.02 -25.94
N ALA A 33 6.05 -2.29 -26.46
CA ALA A 33 7.16 -1.78 -25.66
C ALA A 33 6.69 -0.76 -24.59
N GLU A 34 5.77 0.14 -24.94
CA GLU A 34 5.19 1.08 -23.99
C GLU A 34 4.32 0.36 -22.94
N LEU A 35 3.54 -0.66 -23.34
CA LEU A 35 2.79 -1.52 -22.42
C LEU A 35 3.72 -2.31 -21.48
N ALA A 36 4.84 -2.82 -21.98
CA ALA A 36 5.84 -3.52 -21.17
C ALA A 36 6.51 -2.57 -20.17
N LYS A 37 6.77 -1.33 -20.57
CA LYS A 37 7.31 -0.28 -19.68
C LYS A 37 6.30 0.11 -18.60
N LEU A 38 5.04 0.32 -18.97
CA LEU A 38 3.94 0.59 -18.01
C LEU A 38 3.70 -0.59 -17.06
N ARG A 39 3.77 -1.83 -17.56
CA ARG A 39 3.71 -3.03 -16.71
C ARG A 39 4.91 -3.12 -15.79
N ALA A 40 6.12 -2.83 -16.23
CA ALA A 40 7.31 -2.83 -15.38
C ALA A 40 7.21 -1.76 -14.28
N SER A 41 6.73 -0.55 -14.60
CA SER A 41 6.48 0.50 -13.59
C SER A 41 5.39 0.11 -12.59
N GLN A 42 4.30 -0.53 -13.06
CA GLN A 42 3.28 -1.08 -12.16
C GLN A 42 3.78 -2.27 -11.35
N HIS A 43 4.65 -3.12 -11.92
CA HIS A 43 5.22 -4.26 -11.22
C HIS A 43 6.20 -3.79 -10.15
N THR A 44 6.97 -2.72 -10.35
CA THR A 44 7.79 -2.12 -9.27
C THR A 44 6.90 -1.53 -8.18
N ALA A 45 5.83 -0.82 -8.53
CA ALA A 45 4.88 -0.31 -7.54
C ALA A 45 4.14 -1.42 -6.78
N GLN A 46 3.89 -2.57 -7.41
CA GLN A 46 3.26 -3.75 -6.78
C GLN A 46 4.26 -4.65 -6.04
N HIS A 47 5.51 -4.78 -6.49
CA HIS A 47 6.56 -5.57 -5.82
C HIS A 47 7.00 -4.91 -4.52
N SER A 48 7.11 -3.57 -4.49
CA SER A 48 7.46 -2.85 -3.25
C SER A 48 6.43 -3.05 -2.13
N VAL A 49 5.16 -3.35 -2.47
CA VAL A 49 4.11 -3.66 -1.49
C VAL A 49 3.91 -5.17 -1.26
N ALA A 50 4.22 -6.02 -2.25
CA ALA A 50 3.98 -7.45 -2.20
C ALA A 50 5.18 -8.29 -1.71
N GLU A 51 6.44 -7.83 -1.87
CA GLU A 51 7.64 -8.65 -1.63
C GLU A 51 8.26 -8.54 -0.21
N MET A 52 7.58 -7.89 0.75
CA MET A 52 8.03 -7.97 2.14
C MET A 52 7.34 -9.12 2.87
N ASP A 53 8.09 -10.21 3.00
CA ASP A 53 8.05 -11.18 4.10
C ASP A 53 7.98 -10.41 5.43
N LEU A 54 6.77 -9.99 5.82
CA LEU A 54 6.53 -9.47 7.15
C LEU A 54 6.83 -10.62 8.10
N LYS A 55 7.99 -10.58 8.76
CA LYS A 55 8.33 -11.40 9.93
C LYS A 55 7.32 -11.28 11.10
N GLN A 56 6.24 -10.51 10.93
CA GLN A 56 5.03 -10.61 11.73
C GLN A 56 4.03 -11.46 10.92
N PRO A 57 3.87 -12.75 11.26
CA PRO A 57 2.89 -13.58 10.57
C PRO A 57 1.50 -12.94 10.73
N PRO A 58 0.64 -12.98 9.69
CA PRO A 58 -0.76 -12.62 9.87
C PRO A 58 -1.34 -13.44 11.02
N SER A 59 -2.24 -12.83 11.80
CA SER A 59 -2.95 -13.53 12.88
C SER A 59 -3.59 -14.81 12.31
N PRO A 60 -3.52 -15.97 13.00
CA PRO A 60 -3.92 -17.27 12.43
C PRO A 60 -5.43 -17.46 12.20
N SER A 61 -6.22 -16.40 12.07
CA SER A 61 -7.68 -16.47 11.94
C SER A 61 -8.17 -15.88 10.61
N THR A 62 -7.70 -16.43 9.48
CA THR A 62 -8.38 -16.23 8.19
C THR A 62 -9.01 -17.54 7.75
N ALA A 63 -10.06 -17.93 8.48
CA ALA A 63 -11.04 -18.90 8.00
C ALA A 63 -12.41 -18.51 8.55
N ARG A 64 -13.00 -17.44 8.03
CA ARG A 64 -14.47 -17.24 8.10
C ARG A 64 -14.98 -16.28 7.03
N ASN A 65 -15.63 -16.90 6.04
CA ASN A 65 -16.77 -16.46 5.24
C ASN A 65 -16.79 -15.04 4.66
N SER A 66 -16.40 -14.98 3.38
CA SER A 66 -17.00 -14.09 2.40
C SER A 66 -18.41 -14.57 2.02
N ASP A 67 -19.42 -14.34 2.88
CA ASP A 67 -20.83 -14.24 2.47
C ASP A 67 -21.68 -13.70 3.64
N ALA A 68 -21.96 -12.41 3.64
CA ALA A 68 -23.16 -11.81 4.24
C ALA A 68 -23.18 -10.30 3.98
N LEU A 69 -23.95 -9.90 2.97
CA LEU A 69 -24.57 -8.58 2.94
C LEU A 69 -25.47 -8.43 4.19
N ALA A 70 -25.08 -7.55 5.11
CA ALA A 70 -26.02 -6.93 6.05
C ALA A 70 -25.44 -5.59 6.51
N GLU A 71 -26.08 -4.52 6.08
CA GLU A 71 -25.90 -3.18 6.62
C GLU A 71 -26.19 -3.20 8.12
N ALA A 72 -25.15 -3.04 8.92
CA ALA A 72 -25.25 -2.67 10.32
C ALA A 72 -24.46 -1.37 10.51
N PRO A 73 -25.07 -0.31 11.06
CA PRO A 73 -24.31 0.86 11.48
C PRO A 73 -23.48 0.42 12.69
N LEU A 74 -22.24 -0.02 12.43
CA LEU A 74 -21.23 -0.09 13.46
C LEU A 74 -21.06 1.33 13.97
N GLU A 75 -21.34 1.52 15.26
CA GLU A 75 -21.02 2.72 16.03
C GLU A 75 -19.49 2.91 16.01
N ARG A 76 -18.97 3.36 14.86
CA ARG A 76 -17.65 3.94 14.75
C ARG A 76 -17.71 5.24 15.52
N GLY A 77 -16.92 5.31 16.59
CA GLY A 77 -16.78 6.48 17.45
C GLY A 77 -16.73 7.75 16.60
N SER A 78 -17.57 8.70 16.98
CA SER A 78 -17.82 10.01 16.38
C SER A 78 -16.60 10.61 15.68
N ALA A 79 -16.76 10.81 14.36
CA ALA A 79 -15.79 11.37 13.42
C ALA A 79 -15.66 12.91 13.52
N ASP A 80 -15.42 13.46 14.72
CA ASP A 80 -15.21 14.90 14.89
C ASP A 80 -14.14 15.12 15.96
N GLU A 81 -12.92 15.48 15.52
CA GLU A 81 -11.70 15.82 16.31
C GLU A 81 -11.14 14.77 17.29
N GLY A 82 -11.94 13.79 17.74
CA GLY A 82 -11.55 12.82 18.77
C GLY A 82 -10.50 11.83 18.32
N GLY A 83 -10.62 11.26 17.11
CA GLY A 83 -9.72 10.19 16.64
C GLY A 83 -8.26 10.64 16.51
N GLU A 84 -8.03 11.82 15.91
CA GLU A 84 -6.70 12.42 15.82
C GLU A 84 -6.16 12.77 17.21
N HIS A 85 -7.01 13.31 18.09
CA HIS A 85 -6.65 13.61 19.47
C HIS A 85 -6.26 12.35 20.27
N GLU A 86 -6.97 11.24 20.07
CA GLU A 86 -6.61 9.95 20.66
C GLU A 86 -5.24 9.48 20.16
N LEU A 87 -4.98 9.55 18.85
CA LEU A 87 -3.68 9.19 18.29
C LEU A 87 -2.53 10.04 18.87
N ARG A 88 -2.74 11.35 19.05
CA ARG A 88 -1.73 12.25 19.63
C ARG A 88 -1.39 11.96 21.10
N LYS A 89 -2.14 11.09 21.79
CA LYS A 89 -1.76 10.62 23.15
C LYS A 89 -0.49 9.77 23.15
N ASP A 90 -0.17 9.14 22.03
CA ASP A 90 1.09 8.44 21.86
C ASP A 90 2.15 9.39 21.25
N PRO A 91 3.31 9.57 21.89
CA PRO A 91 4.35 10.49 21.42
C PRO A 91 4.87 10.19 20.00
N MET A 92 4.90 8.90 19.62
CA MET A 92 5.38 8.47 18.31
C MET A 92 4.32 8.74 17.23
N MET A 93 3.05 8.47 17.51
CA MET A 93 1.96 8.85 16.61
C MET A 93 1.82 10.38 16.47
N ALA A 94 2.04 11.14 17.54
CA ALA A 94 2.09 12.60 17.47
C ALA A 94 3.20 13.08 16.53
N THR A 95 4.39 12.50 16.64
CA THR A 95 5.53 12.82 15.77
C THR A 95 5.24 12.49 14.30
N LEU A 96 4.58 11.36 14.03
CA LEU A 96 4.15 11.00 12.67
C LEU A 96 3.11 11.99 12.13
N LEU A 97 2.11 12.35 12.92
CA LEU A 97 1.09 13.32 12.52
C LEU A 97 1.70 14.68 12.23
N ASP A 98 2.60 15.17 13.10
CA ASP A 98 3.26 16.46 12.93
C ASP A 98 4.13 16.45 11.66
N ALA A 99 4.89 15.38 11.42
CA ALA A 99 5.69 15.23 10.21
C ALA A 99 4.83 15.22 8.93
N LEU A 100 3.67 14.55 8.97
CA LEU A 100 2.72 14.56 7.85
C LEU A 100 2.09 15.94 7.65
N VAL A 101 1.78 16.70 8.72
CA VAL A 101 1.32 18.09 8.59
C VAL A 101 2.37 18.97 7.94
N GLU A 102 3.64 18.78 8.29
CA GLU A 102 4.78 19.51 7.73
C GLU A 102 5.11 19.10 6.28
N GLY A 103 4.52 18.02 5.78
CA GLY A 103 4.80 17.48 4.44
C GLY A 103 6.14 16.77 4.33
N ASN A 104 6.64 16.22 5.45
CA ASN A 104 7.85 15.41 5.47
C ASN A 104 7.56 13.98 4.96
N ASP A 105 8.55 13.35 4.32
CA ASP A 105 8.51 11.91 4.04
C ASP A 105 8.76 11.14 5.33
N VAL A 106 7.75 10.41 5.80
CA VAL A 106 7.84 9.62 7.04
C VAL A 106 8.42 8.22 6.81
N GLY A 107 8.85 7.93 5.58
CA GLY A 107 9.39 6.66 5.16
C GLY A 107 8.31 5.59 4.97
N HIS A 108 8.73 4.44 4.46
CA HIS A 108 7.83 3.32 4.23
C HIS A 108 7.24 2.78 5.54
N TYR A 109 8.08 2.59 6.55
CA TYR A 109 7.63 2.03 7.83
C TYR A 109 6.79 3.03 8.63
N GLY A 110 7.06 4.34 8.52
CA GLY A 110 6.18 5.37 9.09
C GLY A 110 4.76 5.28 8.52
N ARG A 111 4.63 5.20 7.20
CA ARG A 111 3.34 5.04 6.49
C ARG A 111 2.62 3.74 6.90
N LEU A 112 3.35 2.62 6.97
CA LEU A 112 2.79 1.33 7.35
C LEU A 112 2.27 1.31 8.80
N VAL A 113 3.09 1.79 9.75
CA VAL A 113 2.72 1.87 11.17
C VAL A 113 1.52 2.80 11.34
N PHE A 114 1.54 3.95 10.67
CA PHE A 114 0.41 4.87 10.68
C PHE A 114 -0.87 4.19 10.19
N ALA A 115 -0.83 3.49 9.06
CA ALA A 115 -2.00 2.78 8.54
C ALA A 115 -2.52 1.69 9.48
N MET A 116 -1.62 0.92 10.11
CA MET A 116 -1.96 -0.13 11.07
C MET A 116 -2.64 0.43 12.33
N VAL A 117 -2.19 1.58 12.83
CA VAL A 117 -2.71 2.17 14.07
C VAL A 117 -3.92 3.04 13.79
N ALA A 118 -3.82 3.99 12.85
CA ALA A 118 -4.82 5.02 12.60
C ALA A 118 -6.17 4.47 12.14
N ARG A 119 -6.20 3.33 11.43
CA ARG A 119 -7.45 2.66 11.02
C ARG A 119 -8.40 2.31 12.18
N HIS A 120 -7.89 2.24 13.40
CA HIS A 120 -8.70 1.94 14.59
C HIS A 120 -9.29 3.19 15.25
N PHE A 121 -8.81 4.38 14.90
CA PHE A 121 -9.18 5.66 15.54
C PHE A 121 -9.81 6.65 14.56
N LEU A 122 -9.49 6.54 13.27
CA LEU A 122 -9.96 7.42 12.21
C LEU A 122 -10.80 6.64 11.18
N PRO A 123 -11.78 7.29 10.52
CA PRO A 123 -12.47 6.69 9.39
C PRO A 123 -11.52 6.49 8.22
N HIS A 124 -11.86 5.54 7.35
CA HIS A 124 -11.02 5.11 6.23
C HIS A 124 -10.57 6.28 5.35
N ASP A 125 -11.49 7.18 4.96
CA ASP A 125 -11.18 8.35 4.14
C ASP A 125 -10.21 9.34 4.82
N GLU A 126 -10.27 9.48 6.14
CA GLU A 126 -9.33 10.35 6.87
C GLU A 126 -7.95 9.72 6.94
N VAL A 127 -7.84 8.40 7.14
CA VAL A 127 -6.53 7.71 7.10
C VAL A 127 -5.87 7.91 5.73
N LEU A 128 -6.64 7.81 4.65
CA LEU A 128 -6.16 8.10 3.30
C LEU A 128 -5.71 9.56 3.16
N ALA A 129 -6.53 10.51 3.62
CA ALA A 129 -6.18 11.93 3.57
C ALA A 129 -4.86 12.22 4.32
N TRP A 130 -4.63 11.58 5.46
CA TRP A 130 -3.37 11.67 6.21
C TRP A 130 -2.19 11.09 5.45
N LEU A 131 -2.32 9.87 4.94
CA LEU A 131 -1.26 9.20 4.19
C LEU A 131 -0.85 9.98 2.94
N THR A 132 -1.80 10.63 2.26
CA THR A 132 -1.51 11.44 1.06
C THR A 132 -0.83 12.78 1.34
N LYS A 133 -0.60 13.14 2.61
CA LYS A 133 0.22 14.31 2.96
C LYS A 133 1.72 14.02 2.79
N ASP A 134 2.11 12.75 2.83
CA ASP A 134 3.47 12.33 2.51
C ASP A 134 3.75 12.61 1.01
N PRO A 135 4.77 13.39 0.67
CA PRO A 135 4.98 13.89 -0.70
C PRO A 135 5.31 12.78 -1.70
N ASP A 136 5.82 11.63 -1.23
CA ASP A 136 6.19 10.48 -2.06
C ASP A 136 5.10 9.39 -2.05
N PHE A 137 3.87 9.72 -1.60
CA PHE A 137 2.80 8.75 -1.45
C PHE A 137 1.50 9.17 -2.12
N THR A 138 1.17 8.47 -3.22
CA THR A 138 -0.06 8.73 -3.96
C THR A 138 -1.28 8.13 -3.28
N GLU A 139 -2.46 8.70 -3.56
CA GLU A 139 -3.73 8.18 -3.06
C GLU A 139 -3.98 6.72 -3.46
N ALA A 140 -3.57 6.32 -4.67
CA ALA A 140 -3.69 4.94 -5.11
C ALA A 140 -2.83 3.97 -4.27
N GLN A 141 -1.62 4.39 -3.91
CA GLN A 141 -0.74 3.61 -3.02
C GLN A 141 -1.30 3.57 -1.59
N ALA A 142 -1.85 4.68 -1.09
CA ALA A 142 -2.48 4.74 0.23
C ALA A 142 -3.67 3.79 0.34
N ARG A 143 -4.55 3.78 -0.68
CA ARG A 143 -5.67 2.84 -0.75
C ARG A 143 -5.20 1.38 -0.78
N ALA A 144 -4.21 1.07 -1.61
CA ALA A 144 -3.67 -0.29 -1.71
C ALA A 144 -3.05 -0.75 -0.38
N MET A 145 -2.29 0.11 0.29
CA MET A 145 -1.68 -0.17 1.59
C MET A 145 -2.75 -0.42 2.66
N LEU A 146 -3.75 0.45 2.75
CA LEU A 146 -4.81 0.32 3.75
C LEU A 146 -5.62 -0.95 3.55
N GLN A 147 -5.97 -1.27 2.30
CA GLN A 147 -6.64 -2.53 1.94
C GLN A 147 -5.80 -3.77 2.29
N GLN A 148 -4.48 -3.72 2.06
CA GLN A 148 -3.57 -4.81 2.42
C GLN A 148 -3.50 -4.99 3.94
N VAL A 149 -3.48 -3.89 4.69
CA VAL A 149 -3.46 -3.90 6.15
C VAL A 149 -4.76 -4.46 6.73
N GLU A 150 -5.90 -4.07 6.17
CA GLU A 150 -7.21 -4.61 6.52
C GLU A 150 -7.31 -6.10 6.16
N GLY A 151 -6.96 -6.48 4.93
CA GLY A 151 -7.10 -7.85 4.44
C GLY A 151 -6.18 -8.88 5.11
N ARG A 152 -5.03 -8.44 5.63
CA ARG A 152 -4.10 -9.31 6.40
C ARG A 152 -4.36 -9.28 7.91
N ASP A 153 -5.33 -8.50 8.36
CA ASP A 153 -5.68 -8.30 9.77
C ASP A 153 -4.45 -8.02 10.64
N TYR A 154 -3.63 -7.07 10.20
CA TYR A 154 -2.43 -6.72 10.95
C TYR A 154 -2.79 -6.08 12.28
N THR A 155 -2.19 -6.60 13.35
CA THR A 155 -2.25 -6.00 14.68
C THR A 155 -1.19 -4.90 14.83
N PRO A 156 -1.47 -3.85 15.62
CA PRO A 156 -0.50 -2.80 15.90
C PRO A 156 0.85 -3.39 16.37
N PRO A 157 1.98 -2.91 15.84
CA PRO A 157 3.29 -3.48 16.14
C PRO A 157 3.72 -3.21 17.60
N LYS A 158 4.54 -4.10 18.17
CA LYS A 158 5.18 -3.87 19.47
C LYS A 158 6.37 -2.91 19.34
N ARG A 159 6.75 -2.24 20.44
CA ARG A 159 7.92 -1.33 20.50
C ARG A 159 9.19 -1.95 19.90
N GLU A 160 9.51 -3.19 20.23
CA GLU A 160 10.70 -3.88 19.72
C GLU A 160 10.71 -3.96 18.19
N ARG A 161 9.54 -4.18 17.58
CA ARG A 161 9.39 -4.25 16.12
C ARG A 161 9.51 -2.86 15.49
N LEU A 162 8.92 -1.86 16.13
CA LEU A 162 9.02 -0.47 15.70
C LEU A 162 10.47 0.03 15.71
N ILE A 163 11.26 -0.31 16.74
CA ILE A 163 12.69 0.01 16.82
C ILE A 163 13.46 -0.64 15.65
N GLN A 164 13.16 -1.91 15.32
CA GLN A 164 13.79 -2.58 14.19
C GLN A 164 13.48 -1.87 12.87
N TRP A 165 12.20 -1.57 12.62
CA TRP A 165 11.76 -0.90 11.40
C TRP A 165 12.32 0.51 11.27
N GLN A 166 12.37 1.26 12.36
CA GLN A 166 12.99 2.58 12.36
C GLN A 166 14.49 2.52 12.00
N ALA A 167 15.21 1.47 12.42
CA ALA A 167 16.62 1.32 12.08
C ALA A 167 16.87 1.05 10.59
N GLU A 168 15.84 0.66 9.83
CA GLU A 168 15.89 0.40 8.40
C GLU A 168 15.56 1.63 7.53
N GLN A 169 15.20 2.76 8.14
CA GLN A 169 14.85 3.99 7.41
C GLN A 169 15.50 5.23 8.02
N GLU A 170 15.55 6.31 7.24
CA GLU A 170 16.15 7.57 7.69
C GLU A 170 15.26 8.30 8.70
N PHE A 171 13.94 8.34 8.46
CA PHE A 171 12.99 9.01 9.35
C PHE A 171 12.85 8.29 10.70
N GLN A 172 13.13 8.99 11.79
CA GLN A 172 13.06 8.47 13.16
C GLN A 172 11.75 8.92 13.82
N PHE A 173 10.85 7.98 14.11
CA PHE A 173 9.53 8.27 14.69
C PHE A 173 9.40 7.88 16.18
N ILE A 174 10.31 7.05 16.69
CA ILE A 174 10.49 6.73 18.11
C ILE A 174 11.71 7.50 18.63
N ASP A 175 11.52 8.16 19.77
CA ASP A 175 12.62 8.66 20.57
C ASP A 175 13.23 7.52 21.39
N ALA A 176 14.48 7.16 21.09
CA ALA A 176 15.21 6.12 21.79
C ALA A 176 15.51 6.47 23.26
N ALA A 177 15.53 7.76 23.61
CA ALA A 177 15.76 8.22 24.97
C ALA A 177 14.50 8.11 25.85
N ASP A 178 13.32 8.10 25.23
CA ASP A 178 12.04 7.99 25.93
C ASP A 178 11.59 6.52 26.02
N PRO A 179 11.50 5.93 27.24
CA PRO A 179 10.99 4.57 27.42
C PRO A 179 9.50 4.42 27.10
N ASP A 180 8.74 5.52 27.04
CA ASP A 180 7.31 5.50 26.74
C ASP A 180 6.97 5.66 25.25
N SER A 181 7.91 6.15 24.44
CA SER A 181 7.76 6.30 22.99
C SER A 181 7.52 4.96 22.28
N GLY A 182 6.51 4.85 21.44
CA GLY A 182 6.20 3.61 20.71
C GLY A 182 5.69 2.45 21.56
N ASN A 183 5.27 2.71 22.80
CA ASN A 183 4.47 1.76 23.59
C ASN A 183 2.98 1.94 23.28
N LEU A 184 2.59 1.59 22.05
CA LEU A 184 1.23 1.82 21.51
C LEU A 184 0.13 1.29 22.42
N TYR A 185 0.27 0.07 22.94
CA TYR A 185 -0.75 -0.58 23.79
C TYR A 185 -0.89 0.03 25.19
N ARG A 186 0.13 0.78 25.64
CA ARG A 186 0.08 1.54 26.89
C ARG A 186 -0.58 2.90 26.67
N ASN A 187 -0.20 3.57 25.58
CA ASN A 187 -0.56 4.97 25.33
C ASN A 187 -1.93 5.11 24.64
N LEU A 188 -2.34 4.12 23.86
CA LEU A 188 -3.60 4.09 23.11
C LEU A 188 -4.53 2.99 23.62
N LYS A 189 -5.84 3.22 23.45
CA LYS A 189 -6.89 2.25 23.76
C LYS A 189 -7.43 1.65 22.47
N PHE A 190 -6.94 0.46 22.13
CA PHE A 190 -7.43 -0.27 20.96
C PHE A 190 -8.77 -0.96 21.27
N PRO A 191 -9.55 -1.33 20.25
CA PRO A 191 -10.71 -2.20 20.41
C PRO A 191 -10.33 -3.54 21.07
N ASN A 192 -11.24 -4.12 21.86
CA ASN A 192 -10.99 -5.38 22.59
C ASN A 192 -10.52 -6.52 21.69
N GLU A 193 -11.05 -6.60 20.47
CA GLU A 193 -10.72 -7.62 19.47
C GLU A 193 -9.19 -7.71 19.23
N ILE A 194 -8.49 -6.58 19.26
CA ILE A 194 -7.03 -6.54 19.08
C ILE A 194 -6.30 -7.24 20.23
N TYR A 195 -6.78 -7.12 21.46
CA TYR A 195 -6.17 -7.78 22.61
C TYR A 195 -6.42 -9.30 22.57
N GLU A 196 -7.63 -9.73 22.18
CA GLU A 196 -7.99 -11.16 22.05
C GLU A 196 -7.11 -11.87 21.01
N HIS A 197 -6.76 -11.19 19.91
CA HIS A 197 -5.85 -11.74 18.90
C HIS A 197 -4.40 -11.90 19.40
N ILE A 198 -3.95 -11.07 20.34
CA ILE A 198 -2.60 -11.15 20.90
C ILE A 198 -2.48 -12.31 21.90
N GLU A 199 -3.54 -12.57 22.69
CA GLU A 199 -3.58 -13.67 23.66
C GLU A 199 -3.47 -15.02 22.95
N HIS A 200 -4.31 -15.25 21.93
CA HIS A 200 -4.28 -16.49 21.14
C HIS A 200 -2.93 -16.79 20.46
N TYR A 201 -2.19 -15.76 20.04
CA TYR A 201 -0.85 -15.94 19.45
C TYR A 201 0.20 -16.32 20.49
N GLN A 202 0.14 -15.75 21.70
CA GLN A 202 1.08 -16.09 22.76
C GLN A 202 0.87 -17.51 23.28
N GLU A 203 -0.38 -17.96 23.35
CA GLU A 203 -0.73 -19.34 23.69
C GLU A 203 -0.22 -20.31 22.62
N ALA A 204 -0.47 -20.03 21.33
CA ALA A 204 0.03 -20.86 20.25
C ALA A 204 1.56 -20.97 20.28
N LYS A 205 2.28 -19.86 20.49
CA LYS A 205 3.76 -19.87 20.56
C LYS A 205 4.30 -20.60 21.79
N ALA A 206 3.57 -20.60 22.90
CA ALA A 206 3.93 -21.35 24.11
C ALA A 206 3.69 -22.86 23.97
N GLU A 207 2.73 -23.27 23.14
CA GLU A 207 2.42 -24.68 22.90
C GLU A 207 3.39 -25.36 21.90
N VAL A 208 4.10 -24.58 21.08
CA VAL A 208 5.13 -25.09 20.12
C VAL A 208 6.57 -24.96 20.64
N ALA A 209 6.78 -24.48 21.88
CA ALA A 209 8.10 -24.32 22.51
C ALA A 209 8.41 -25.45 23.49
#